data_AF-A0A9D1K6L1-F1
#
_entry.id   AF-A0A9D1K6L1-F1
#
_cell.length_a   1.000
_cell.length_b   1.000
_cell.length_c   1.000
_cell.angle_alpha   90.00
_cell.angle_beta   90.00
_cell.angle_gamma   90.00
#
_symmetry.space_group_name_H-M   'P 1'
#
loop_
_entity.id
_entity.type
_entity.pdbx_description
1 polymer ?
#
loop_
_entity_poly.entity_id
_entity_poly.type
_entity_poly.pdbx_seq_one_letter_code
_entity_poly.pdbx_strand_id
1 'polypeptide(L)'
;MREYEVCSVCEKGITLKRGKEECFVGFQACAANAPLQKGGNCVALRNTSTLEFAFFTAPPTIVCFQAHGWKKRFGRQDGAKRFQELLAEIEKYGYSTAELPQ
;
A
#
# COMPACT_ATOMS: atom_id res chain seq x y z
N MET A 1 -7.94 12.04 -7.01
CA MET A 1 -7.32 11.16 -5.99
C MET A 1 -5.94 11.71 -5.67
N ARG A 2 -5.48 11.63 -4.41
CA ARG A 2 -4.17 12.16 -4.00
C ARG A 2 -3.17 11.01 -4.05
N GLU A 3 -2.20 11.08 -4.97
CA GLU A 3 -1.23 10.02 -5.22
C GLU A 3 -0.10 10.06 -4.16
N TYR A 4 0.12 8.95 -3.46
CA TYR A 4 1.21 8.76 -2.51
C TYR A 4 2.31 7.88 -3.12
N GLU A 5 3.58 8.23 -2.86
CA GLU A 5 4.74 7.45 -3.28
C GLU A 5 5.24 6.57 -2.14
N VAL A 6 5.42 5.27 -2.36
CA VAL A 6 6.08 4.39 -1.39
C VAL A 6 7.58 4.71 -1.35
N CYS A 7 8.06 5.16 -0.19
CA CYS A 7 9.47 5.48 0.04
C CYS A 7 10.24 4.31 0.67
N SER A 8 9.64 3.64 1.65
CA SER A 8 10.23 2.46 2.30
C SER A 8 9.15 1.57 2.91
N VAL A 9 9.46 0.28 3.01
CA VAL A 9 8.62 -0.72 3.68
C VAL A 9 9.48 -1.41 4.73
N CYS A 10 8.93 -1.64 5.91
CA CYS A 10 9.56 -2.39 6.99
C CYS A 10 8.52 -3.26 7.72
N GLU A 11 8.97 -4.06 8.68
CA GLU A 11 8.10 -4.96 9.47
C GLU A 11 6.92 -4.24 10.15
N LYS A 12 7.08 -2.95 10.46
CA LYS A 12 6.08 -2.16 11.17
C LYS A 12 5.06 -1.51 10.23
N GLY A 13 5.38 -1.35 8.95
CA GLY A 13 4.55 -0.56 8.06
C GLY A 13 5.24 -0.01 6.82
N ILE A 14 4.61 0.99 6.23
CA ILE A 14 5.04 1.64 4.98
C ILE A 14 5.17 3.14 5.22
N THR A 15 6.29 3.70 4.78
CA THR A 15 6.47 5.15 4.68
C THR A 15 6.07 5.60 3.29
N LEU A 16 5.08 6.46 3.25
CA LEU A 16 4.55 7.11 2.05
C LEU A 16 4.98 8.56 2.01
N LYS A 17 5.21 9.09 0.82
CA LYS A 17 5.56 10.49 0.60
C LYS A 17 4.64 11.14 -0.39
N ARG A 18 4.30 12.39 -0.13
CA ARG A 18 3.51 13.25 -1.00
C ARG A 18 4.14 14.63 -1.04
N GLY A 19 4.96 14.88 -2.06
CA GLY A 19 5.71 16.13 -2.18
C GLY A 19 6.68 16.31 -1.00
N LYS A 20 6.36 17.22 -0.08
CA LYS A 20 7.12 17.47 1.16
C LYS A 20 6.55 16.77 2.39
N GLU A 21 5.35 16.21 2.28
CA GLU A 21 4.69 15.51 3.37
C GLU A 21 5.11 14.04 3.39
N GLU A 22 5.34 13.49 4.57
CA GLU A 22 5.60 12.08 4.79
C GLU A 22 4.49 11.52 5.70
N CYS A 23 3.98 10.35 5.36
CA CYS A 23 2.91 9.66 6.07
C CYS A 23 3.38 8.22 6.35
N PHE A 24 3.27 7.80 7.60
CA PHE A 24 3.58 6.44 7.99
C PHE A 24 2.30 5.63 8.17
N VAL A 25 2.20 4.51 7.45
CA VAL A 25 1.10 3.54 7.53
C VAL A 25 1.56 2.34 8.32
N GLY A 26 1.15 2.25 9.58
CA GLY A 26 1.50 1.13 10.46
C GLY A 26 0.64 -0.12 10.18
N PHE A 27 1.27 -1.26 9.90
CA PHE A 27 0.56 -2.50 9.61
C PHE A 27 -0.30 -2.99 10.77
N GLN A 28 0.21 -2.91 12.00
CA GLN A 28 -0.55 -3.29 13.18
C GLN A 28 -1.81 -2.42 13.37
N ALA A 29 -1.71 -1.12 13.10
CA ALA A 29 -2.86 -0.21 13.17
C ALA A 29 -3.87 -0.53 12.07
N CYS A 30 -3.41 -0.81 10.85
CA CYS A 30 -4.26 -1.24 9.76
C CYS A 30 -4.99 -2.56 10.07
N ALA A 31 -4.27 -3.54 10.58
CA ALA A 31 -4.81 -4.83 11.00
C ALA A 31 -5.88 -4.68 12.10
N ALA A 32 -5.65 -3.79 13.07
CA ALA A 32 -6.62 -3.49 14.12
C ALA A 32 -7.89 -2.79 13.61
N ASN A 33 -7.77 -1.99 12.54
CA ASN A 33 -8.87 -1.28 11.89
C ASN A 33 -9.54 -2.10 10.78
N ALA A 34 -9.04 -3.30 10.48
CA ALA A 34 -9.54 -4.11 9.39
C ALA A 34 -11.00 -4.54 9.66
N PRO A 35 -11.86 -4.61 8.62
CA PRO A 35 -13.18 -5.18 8.78
C PRO A 35 -13.07 -6.61 9.33
N LEU A 36 -13.87 -6.95 10.34
CA LEU A 36 -13.85 -8.26 11.01
C LEU A 36 -13.88 -9.46 10.05
N GLN A 37 -14.52 -9.30 8.89
CA GLN A 37 -14.66 -10.32 7.86
C GLN A 37 -13.36 -10.63 7.09
N LYS A 38 -12.32 -9.80 7.18
CA LYS A 38 -11.06 -9.94 6.43
C LYS A 38 -9.94 -10.61 7.23
N GLY A 39 -10.19 -10.96 8.50
CA GLY A 39 -9.22 -11.62 9.39
C GLY A 39 -8.23 -10.65 10.03
N GLY A 40 -7.65 -11.07 11.16
CA GLY A 40 -6.90 -10.19 12.07
C GLY A 40 -5.58 -9.60 11.55
N ASN A 41 -5.08 -10.03 10.39
CA ASN A 41 -3.80 -9.57 9.83
C ASN A 41 -3.96 -8.84 8.47
N CYS A 42 -5.19 -8.57 8.04
CA CYS A 42 -5.44 -7.88 6.77
C CYS A 42 -5.18 -6.39 6.91
N VAL A 43 -4.25 -5.81 6.15
CA VAL A 43 -3.83 -4.41 6.31
C VAL A 43 -4.39 -3.48 5.24
N ALA A 44 -4.85 -4.03 4.13
CA ALA A 44 -5.35 -3.25 3.01
C ALA A 44 -6.30 -4.05 2.12
N LEU A 45 -7.16 -3.33 1.41
CA LEU A 45 -7.76 -3.82 0.19
C LEU A 45 -6.84 -3.51 -0.99
N ARG A 46 -6.76 -4.40 -1.97
CA ARG A 46 -6.01 -4.20 -3.21
C ARG A 46 -6.96 -4.27 -4.40
N ASN A 47 -6.70 -3.46 -5.43
CA ASN A 47 -7.35 -3.60 -6.73
C ASN A 47 -6.25 -3.75 -7.79
N THR A 48 -6.18 -4.96 -8.34
CA THR A 48 -5.19 -5.37 -9.33
C THR A 48 -5.42 -4.72 -10.70
N SER A 49 -6.67 -4.31 -10.99
CA SER A 49 -7.02 -3.64 -12.25
C SER A 49 -6.59 -2.17 -12.27
N THR A 50 -6.60 -1.50 -11.12
CA THR A 50 -6.15 -0.10 -10.93
C THR A 50 -4.76 0.00 -10.30
N LEU A 51 -4.13 -1.13 -10.00
CA LEU A 51 -2.86 -1.25 -9.27
C LEU A 51 -2.84 -0.35 -8.02
N GLU A 52 -3.83 -0.49 -7.15
CA GLU A 52 -3.95 0.34 -5.94
C GLU A 52 -4.09 -0.49 -4.66
N PHE A 53 -3.63 0.08 -3.56
CA PHE A 53 -3.88 -0.42 -2.20
C PHE A 53 -4.61 0.64 -1.38
N ALA A 54 -5.71 0.26 -0.76
CA ALA A 54 -6.43 1.05 0.22
C ALA A 54 -6.16 0.49 1.62
N PHE A 55 -5.22 1.11 2.34
CA PHE A 55 -4.85 0.72 3.69
C PHE A 55 -5.91 1.16 4.71
N PHE A 56 -6.19 0.29 5.69
CA PHE A 56 -7.15 0.51 6.78
C PHE A 56 -6.63 1.49 7.84
N THR A 57 -6.17 2.65 7.40
CA THR A 57 -5.87 3.79 8.26
C THR A 57 -7.15 4.57 8.54
N ALA A 58 -7.13 5.44 9.55
CA ALA A 58 -8.24 6.34 9.88
C ALA A 58 -7.76 7.79 9.75
N PRO A 59 -8.05 8.50 8.64
CA PRO A 59 -8.83 8.06 7.48
C PRO A 59 -8.06 7.10 6.53
N PRO A 60 -8.74 6.33 5.65
CA PRO A 60 -8.09 5.38 4.76
C PRO A 60 -7.07 6.02 3.82
N THR A 61 -5.96 5.32 3.60
CA THR A 61 -4.84 5.80 2.78
C THR A 61 -4.74 4.97 1.50
N ILE A 62 -4.88 5.64 0.36
CA ILE A 62 -4.86 5.01 -0.96
C ILE A 62 -3.50 5.24 -1.62
N VAL A 63 -2.87 4.15 -2.06
CA VAL A 63 -1.60 4.16 -2.80
C VAL A 63 -1.87 3.60 -4.19
N CYS A 64 -1.69 4.39 -5.23
CA CYS A 64 -1.91 3.98 -6.63
C CYS A 64 -0.57 3.90 -7.38
N PHE A 65 -0.40 2.83 -8.16
CA PHE A 65 0.82 2.55 -8.92
C PHE A 65 0.64 2.77 -10.44
N GLN A 66 -0.55 3.18 -10.90
CA GLN A 66 -0.85 3.46 -12.32
C GLN A 66 -0.32 4.80 -12.84
N ALA A 67 0.17 5.69 -11.98
CA ALA A 67 0.45 7.07 -12.35
C ALA A 67 1.67 7.25 -13.28
N HIS A 68 1.38 7.73 -14.50
CA HIS A 68 2.30 8.37 -15.43
C HIS A 68 3.04 9.55 -14.78
N GLY A 69 4.19 9.32 -14.14
CA GLY A 69 4.90 10.46 -13.53
C GLY A 69 6.23 10.21 -12.85
N TRP A 70 6.80 9.00 -12.91
CA TRP A 70 8.03 8.74 -12.17
C TRP A 70 9.32 9.12 -12.91
N LYS A 71 9.91 10.24 -12.49
CA LYS A 71 11.29 10.60 -12.79
C LYS A 71 12.24 10.16 -11.66
N LYS A 72 13.09 9.18 -12.01
CA LYS A 72 14.53 9.11 -11.68
C LYS A 72 14.98 8.83 -10.22
N ARG A 73 14.39 7.86 -9.51
CA ARG A 73 15.14 7.24 -8.38
C ARG A 73 15.19 5.71 -8.40
N PHE A 74 14.14 5.06 -8.91
CA PHE A 74 14.17 3.65 -9.27
C PHE A 74 14.01 3.57 -10.78
N GLY A 75 15.06 3.14 -11.49
CA GLY A 75 15.10 3.14 -12.95
C GLY A 75 13.86 2.47 -13.53
N ARG A 76 13.09 3.21 -14.35
CA ARG A 76 11.99 2.75 -15.22
C ARG A 76 11.31 1.45 -14.78
N GLN A 77 10.85 1.36 -13.53
CA GLN A 77 10.18 0.17 -13.01
C GLN A 77 8.69 0.26 -13.34
N ASP A 78 8.15 -0.82 -13.90
CA ASP A 78 6.73 -0.99 -14.18
C ASP A 78 5.90 -0.84 -12.90
N GLY A 79 4.79 -0.08 -12.96
CA GLY A 79 3.86 0.08 -11.84
C GLY A 79 3.33 -1.26 -11.34
N ALA A 80 3.15 -2.24 -12.23
CA ALA A 80 2.75 -3.60 -11.86
C ALA A 80 3.83 -4.32 -11.04
N LYS A 81 5.11 -4.14 -11.39
CA LYS A 81 6.22 -4.74 -10.63
C LYS A 81 6.29 -4.19 -9.21
N ARG A 82 6.14 -2.87 -9.05
CA ARG A 82 6.11 -2.23 -7.73
C ARG A 82 4.92 -2.65 -6.88
N PHE A 83 3.76 -2.80 -7.51
CA PHE A 83 2.56 -3.31 -6.86
C PHE A 83 2.82 -4.73 -6.31
N GLN A 84 3.43 -5.60 -7.11
CA GLN A 84 3.80 -6.96 -6.70
C GLN A 84 4.90 -6.97 -5.63
N GLU A 85 5.92 -6.10 -5.72
CA GLU A 85 6.97 -5.97 -4.71
C GLU A 85 6.40 -5.54 -3.35
N LEU A 86 5.48 -4.58 -3.34
CA LEU A 86 4.81 -4.16 -2.10
C LEU A 86 3.97 -5.29 -1.52
N LEU A 87 3.22 -6.02 -2.36
CA LEU A 87 2.44 -7.17 -1.92
C LEU A 87 3.33 -8.23 -1.25
N ALA A 88 4.44 -8.59 -1.91
CA ALA A 88 5.38 -9.58 -1.41
C ALA A 88 6.04 -9.15 -0.08
N GLU A 89 6.39 -7.88 0.08
CA GLU A 89 6.93 -7.37 1.36
C GLU A 89 5.87 -7.40 2.47
N ILE A 90 4.61 -7.05 2.19
CA ILE A 90 3.52 -7.15 3.18
C ILE A 90 3.36 -8.61 3.65
N GLU A 91 3.31 -9.55 2.70
CA GLU A 91 3.18 -10.99 2.98
C GLU A 91 4.39 -11.56 3.75
N LYS A 92 5.60 -11.11 3.40
CA LYS A 92 6.84 -11.46 4.10
C LYS A 92 6.83 -11.07 5.58
N TYR A 93 6.13 -10.00 5.95
CA TYR A 93 5.97 -9.59 7.35
C TYR A 93 4.76 -10.22 8.05
N GLY A 94 4.10 -11.20 7.43
CA GLY A 94 2.98 -11.95 8.03
C GLY A 94 1.62 -11.23 7.95
N TYR A 95 1.53 -10.16 7.17
CA TYR A 95 0.29 -9.44 6.92
C TYR A 95 -0.32 -9.88 5.58
N SER A 96 -1.61 -9.64 5.41
CA SER A 96 -2.32 -9.96 4.17
C SER A 96 -3.01 -8.75 3.56
N THR A 97 -3.33 -8.85 2.28
CA THR A 97 -4.22 -7.89 1.60
C THR A 97 -5.35 -8.67 0.96
N ALA A 98 -6.51 -8.04 0.81
CA ALA A 98 -7.67 -8.67 0.20
C ALA A 98 -8.05 -7.98 -1.10
N GLU A 99 -8.50 -8.73 -2.10
CA GLU A 99 -9.10 -8.16 -3.30
C GLU A 99 -10.31 -7.28 -2.91
N LEU A 100 -10.39 -6.09 -3.48
CA LEU A 100 -11.58 -5.25 -3.39
C LEU A 100 -12.68 -5.93 -4.24
N PRO A 101 -13.85 -6.26 -3.67
CA PRO A 101 -14.93 -6.88 -4.44
C PRO A 101 -15.35 -5.93 -5.56
N GLN A 102 -15.34 -6.44 -6.80
CA GLN A 102 -15.77 -5.72 -8.00
C GLN A 102 -17.28 -5.50 -8.04
#